data_AF-X0V3D7-F1
#
_entry.id   AF-X0V3D7-F1
#
_cell.length_a   1.000
_cell.length_b   1.000
_cell.length_c   1.000
_cell.angle_alpha   90.00
_cell.angle_beta   90.00
_cell.angle_gamma   90.00
#
_symmetry.space_group_name_H-M   'P 1'
#
loop_
_entity.id
_entity.type
_entity.pdbx_description
1 polymer ?
#
loop_
_entity_poly.entity_id
_entity_poly.type
_entity_poly.pdbx_seq_one_letter_code
_entity_poly.pdbx_strand_id
1 'polypeptide(L)'
;EPTSERQFIMYEALRKGADISDLCKRTFIKSWFIQQMKELVELEEQLLKHKGTLPPDQLLVQAKKDGFADRYLSQILGLPEMEIRARRTALGMVEGWEPVPVSGVEDAAYYFSTYNAPDKVGVSSARKVMVLGGGPNRIGQGIEFDYCCVHAAFALRDEGIE
;
A
#
# COMPACT_ATOMS: atom_id res chain seq x y z
N GLU A 1 4.34 -7.94 25.73
CA GLU A 1 3.25 -8.84 25.28
C GLU A 1 2.83 -8.63 23.83
N PRO A 2 2.42 -9.70 23.13
CA PRO A 2 1.71 -9.61 21.86
C PRO A 2 0.32 -9.00 21.99
N THR A 3 0.00 -8.03 21.13
CA THR A 3 -1.33 -7.43 20.97
C THR A 3 -1.57 -7.10 19.49
N SER A 4 -2.81 -6.87 19.09
CA SER A 4 -3.16 -6.36 17.76
C SER A 4 -2.58 -4.97 17.46
N GLU A 5 -2.13 -4.25 18.49
CA GLU A 5 -1.55 -2.91 18.38
C GLU A 5 -0.02 -2.90 18.36
N ARG A 6 0.61 -4.08 18.47
CA ARG A 6 2.07 -4.21 18.65
C ARG A 6 2.86 -3.42 17.62
N GLN A 7 2.48 -3.47 16.34
CA GLN A 7 3.20 -2.79 15.26
C GLN A 7 3.15 -1.27 15.43
N PHE A 8 2.00 -0.72 15.84
CA PHE A 8 1.85 0.72 16.10
C PHE A 8 2.67 1.15 17.32
N ILE A 9 2.66 0.35 18.40
CA ILE A 9 3.45 0.60 19.60
C ILE A 9 4.96 0.56 19.27
N MET A 10 5.39 -0.38 18.43
CA MET A 10 6.79 -0.47 17.99
C MET A 10 7.20 0.74 17.14
N TYR A 11 6.34 1.17 16.21
CA TYR A 11 6.58 2.37 15.40
C TYR A 11 6.77 3.61 16.28
N GLU A 12 5.89 3.80 17.27
CA GLU A 12 5.98 4.90 18.23
C GLU A 12 7.21 4.78 19.16
N ALA A 13 7.58 3.57 19.56
CA ALA A 13 8.79 3.34 20.36
C ALA A 13 10.05 3.74 19.58
N LEU A 14 10.15 3.35 18.31
CA LEU A 14 11.24 3.76 17.42
C LEU A 14 11.28 5.28 17.23
N ARG A 15 10.11 5.91 17.04
CA ARG A 15 9.98 7.37 16.99
C ARG A 15 10.48 8.08 18.24
N LYS A 16 10.28 7.46 19.41
CA LYS A 16 10.80 7.92 20.71
C LYS A 16 12.25 7.52 21.00
N GLY A 17 12.95 6.94 20.02
CA GLY A 17 14.38 6.63 20.12
C GLY A 17 14.69 5.27 20.77
N ALA A 18 13.75 4.33 20.78
CA ALA A 18 14.02 2.97 21.26
C ALA A 18 15.12 2.28 20.42
N ASP A 19 15.97 1.50 21.10
CA ASP A 19 17.02 0.71 20.44
C ASP A 19 16.46 -0.50 19.70
N ILE A 20 16.99 -0.76 18.50
CA ILE A 20 16.57 -1.89 17.66
C ILE A 20 16.91 -3.23 18.32
N SER A 21 18.08 -3.34 18.96
CA SER A 21 18.49 -4.58 19.60
C SER A 21 17.59 -4.90 20.80
N ASP A 22 17.20 -3.88 21.57
CA ASP A 22 16.28 -4.04 22.69
C ASP A 22 14.88 -4.43 22.22
N LEU A 23 14.36 -3.81 21.15
CA LEU A 23 13.10 -4.23 20.55
C LEU A 23 13.17 -5.65 19.99
N CYS A 24 14.28 -6.03 19.35
CA CYS A 24 14.50 -7.39 18.84
C CYS A 24 14.46 -8.41 19.99
N LYS A 25 15.16 -8.16 21.10
CA LYS A 25 15.17 -9.04 22.28
C LYS A 25 13.79 -9.18 22.92
N ARG A 26 13.01 -8.10 22.97
CA ARG A 26 11.67 -8.07 23.60
C ARG A 26 10.57 -8.67 22.73
N THR A 27 10.67 -8.52 21.42
CA THR A 27 9.59 -8.89 20.48
C THR A 27 9.89 -10.16 19.70
N PHE A 28 11.15 -10.59 19.67
CA PHE A 28 11.67 -11.66 18.82
C PHE A 28 11.54 -11.39 17.31
N ILE A 29 11.17 -10.16 16.92
CA ILE A 29 11.18 -9.72 15.52
C ILE A 29 12.63 -9.41 15.15
N LYS A 30 13.09 -9.98 14.03
CA LYS A 30 14.48 -9.81 13.58
C LYS A 30 14.79 -8.32 13.35
N SER A 31 16.00 -7.91 13.73
CA SER A 31 16.49 -6.53 13.60
C SER A 31 16.29 -5.95 12.20
N TRP A 32 16.42 -6.75 11.15
CA TRP A 32 16.19 -6.31 9.77
C TRP A 32 14.79 -5.70 9.57
N PHE A 33 13.72 -6.32 10.07
CA PHE A 33 12.35 -5.79 9.93
C PHE A 33 12.14 -4.54 10.78
N ILE A 34 12.76 -4.49 11.96
CA ILE A 34 12.69 -3.33 12.86
C ILE A 34 13.45 -2.14 12.23
N GLN A 35 14.56 -2.41 11.56
CA GLN A 35 15.34 -1.41 10.83
C GLN A 35 14.52 -0.82 9.67
N GLN A 36 13.80 -1.63 8.90
CA GLN A 36 12.89 -1.15 7.87
C GLN A 36 11.77 -0.26 8.44
N MET A 37 11.20 -0.63 9.60
CA MET A 37 10.23 0.22 10.30
C MET A 37 10.86 1.55 10.75
N LYS A 38 12.11 1.53 11.23
CA LYS A 38 12.84 2.73 11.64
C LYS A 38 13.11 3.67 10.46
N GLU A 39 13.45 3.14 9.29
CA GLU A 39 13.62 3.94 8.07
C GLU A 39 12.33 4.70 7.70
N LEU A 40 11.16 4.05 7.84
CA LEU A 40 9.87 4.72 7.65
C LEU A 40 9.64 5.84 8.67
N VAL A 41 9.95 5.60 9.95
CA VAL A 41 9.87 6.62 11.02
C VAL A 41 10.77 7.82 10.69
N GLU A 42 12.01 7.58 10.29
CA GLU A 42 12.96 8.63 9.95
C GLU A 42 12.50 9.46 8.74
N LEU A 43 11.91 8.80 7.74
CA LEU A 43 11.32 9.47 6.58
C LEU A 43 10.09 10.31 6.97
N GLU A 44 9.21 9.79 7.84
CA GLU A 44 8.08 10.56 8.37
C GLU A 44 8.54 11.82 9.11
N GLU A 45 9.57 11.71 9.96
CA GLU A 45 10.14 12.86 10.67
C GLU A 45 10.76 13.90 9.72
N GLN A 46 11.29 13.48 8.56
CA GLN A 46 11.72 14.42 7.52
C GLN A 46 10.53 15.11 6.85
N LEU A 47 9.47 14.38 6.52
CA LEU A 47 8.25 14.92 5.93
C LEU A 47 7.57 15.94 6.85
N LEU A 48 7.51 15.67 8.15
CA LEU A 48 6.87 16.53 9.15
C LEU A 48 7.51 17.92 9.27
N LYS A 49 8.78 18.09 8.87
CA LYS A 49 9.43 19.41 8.78
C LYS A 49 8.77 20.35 7.77
N HIS A 50 7.94 19.81 6.87
CA HIS A 50 7.24 20.55 5.82
C HIS A 50 5.74 20.70 6.10
N LYS A 51 5.27 20.44 7.32
CA LYS A 51 3.85 20.56 7.68
C LYS A 51 3.25 21.91 7.25
N GLY A 52 2.10 21.85 6.58
CA GLY A 52 1.40 22.99 5.98
C GLY A 52 1.85 23.34 4.56
N THR A 53 2.84 22.64 4.02
CA THR A 53 3.40 22.89 2.68
C THR A 53 3.79 21.58 1.99
N LEU A 54 3.85 21.57 0.66
CA LEU A 54 4.34 20.41 -0.06
C LEU A 54 5.84 20.19 0.24
N PRO A 55 6.26 18.95 0.57
CA PRO A 55 7.67 18.64 0.73
C PRO A 55 8.41 18.74 -0.61
N PRO A 56 9.76 18.78 -0.59
CA PRO A 56 10.56 18.70 -1.80
C PRO A 56 10.20 17.48 -2.66
N ASP A 57 10.24 17.64 -3.99
CA ASP A 57 9.78 16.60 -4.93
C ASP A 57 10.46 15.24 -4.72
N GLN A 58 11.77 15.25 -4.48
CA GLN A 58 12.54 14.03 -4.23
C GLN A 58 12.07 13.32 -2.95
N LEU A 59 11.71 14.09 -1.92
CA LEU A 59 11.20 13.55 -0.66
C LEU A 59 9.79 12.96 -0.85
N LEU A 60 8.93 13.63 -1.63
CA LEU A 60 7.62 13.11 -1.98
C LEU A 60 7.73 11.81 -2.79
N VAL A 61 8.62 11.76 -3.78
CA VAL A 61 8.89 10.57 -4.59
C VAL A 61 9.39 9.42 -3.71
N GLN A 62 10.34 9.68 -2.81
CA GLN A 62 10.84 8.67 -1.87
C GLN A 62 9.72 8.13 -0.98
N ALA A 63 8.89 9.00 -0.41
CA ALA A 63 7.74 8.60 0.41
C ALA A 63 6.79 7.66 -0.35
N LYS A 64 6.52 7.92 -1.63
CA LYS A 64 5.68 7.02 -2.46
C LYS A 64 6.33 5.67 -2.70
N LYS A 65 7.64 5.64 -2.97
CA LYS A 65 8.40 4.38 -3.14
C LYS A 65 8.46 3.53 -1.88
N ASP A 66 8.48 4.17 -0.72
CA ASP A 66 8.46 3.52 0.59
C ASP A 66 7.04 3.18 1.09
N GLY A 67 6.01 3.47 0.28
CA GLY A 67 4.64 3.00 0.52
C GLY A 67 3.72 3.98 1.26
N PHE A 68 4.11 5.24 1.47
CA PHE A 68 3.25 6.23 2.09
C PHE A 68 2.02 6.53 1.21
N ALA A 69 0.82 6.34 1.76
CA ALA A 69 -0.43 6.66 1.07
C ALA A 69 -0.66 8.19 0.99
N ASP A 70 -1.31 8.66 -0.08
CA ASP A 70 -1.61 10.09 -0.24
C ASP A 70 -2.46 10.61 0.93
N ARG A 71 -3.44 9.81 1.37
CA ARG A 71 -4.25 10.08 2.57
C ARG A 71 -3.43 10.21 3.85
N TYR A 72 -2.40 9.39 4.03
CA TYR A 72 -1.56 9.48 5.23
C TYR A 72 -0.68 10.72 5.19
N LEU A 73 -0.06 11.00 4.03
CA LEU A 73 0.69 12.24 3.79
C LEU A 73 -0.18 13.47 4.03
N SER A 74 -1.44 13.44 3.57
CA SER A 74 -2.44 14.50 3.79
C SER A 74 -2.66 14.76 5.28
N GLN A 75 -2.81 13.71 6.08
CA GLN A 75 -3.02 13.81 7.52
C GLN A 75 -1.80 14.41 8.24
N ILE A 76 -0.59 13.91 7.97
CA ILE A 76 0.61 14.35 8.71
C ILE A 76 1.09 15.74 8.27
N LEU A 77 0.92 16.09 6.99
CA LEU A 77 1.30 17.39 6.44
C LEU A 77 0.20 18.44 6.61
N GLY A 78 -1.05 18.06 6.85
CA GLY A 78 -2.17 19.01 6.94
C GLY A 78 -2.54 19.64 5.60
N LEU A 79 -2.39 18.89 4.50
CA LEU A 79 -2.72 19.31 3.14
C LEU A 79 -3.90 18.51 2.59
N PRO A 80 -4.69 19.03 1.63
CA PRO A 80 -5.66 18.23 0.92
C PRO A 80 -5.01 17.05 0.18
N GLU A 81 -5.59 15.84 0.30
CA GLU A 81 -5.08 14.64 -0.39
C GLU A 81 -4.95 14.83 -1.91
N MET A 82 -5.89 15.57 -2.52
CA MET A 82 -5.87 15.89 -3.94
C MET A 82 -4.66 16.74 -4.37
N GLU A 83 -4.14 17.59 -3.49
CA GLU A 83 -2.95 18.41 -3.78
C GLU A 83 -1.69 17.54 -3.85
N ILE A 84 -1.54 16.61 -2.89
CA ILE A 84 -0.47 15.62 -2.88
C ILE A 84 -0.55 14.72 -4.11
N ARG A 85 -1.76 14.24 -4.44
CA ARG A 85 -1.99 13.43 -5.64
C ARG A 85 -1.61 14.18 -6.92
N ALA A 86 -2.09 15.42 -7.07
CA ALA A 86 -1.77 16.24 -8.24
C ALA A 86 -0.26 16.48 -8.37
N ARG A 87 0.44 16.79 -7.25
CA ARG A 87 1.88 17.01 -7.27
C ARG A 87 2.64 15.76 -7.68
N ARG A 88 2.38 14.62 -7.05
CA ARG A 88 3.10 13.37 -7.38
C ARG A 88 2.85 12.94 -8.83
N THR A 89 1.62 13.10 -9.34
CA THR A 89 1.30 12.76 -10.74
C THR A 89 2.04 13.68 -11.72
N ALA A 90 2.14 14.98 -11.43
CA ALA A 90 2.91 15.91 -12.25
C ALA A 90 4.41 15.58 -12.30
N LEU A 91 4.94 14.90 -11.28
CA LEU A 91 6.33 14.40 -11.23
C LEU A 91 6.50 13.05 -11.96
N GLY A 92 5.44 12.50 -12.55
CA GLY A 92 5.45 11.15 -13.11
C GLY A 92 5.44 10.05 -12.04
N MET A 93 5.19 10.40 -10.77
CA MET A 93 5.08 9.43 -9.68
C MET A 93 3.69 8.84 -9.59
N VAL A 94 3.42 7.98 -10.56
CA VAL A 94 2.24 7.13 -10.68
C VAL A 94 2.61 5.67 -10.42
N GLU A 95 1.63 4.89 -10.01
CA GLU A 95 1.75 3.45 -9.88
C GLU A 95 1.94 2.78 -11.25
N GLY A 96 2.83 1.79 -11.31
CA GLY A 96 2.87 0.78 -12.37
C GLY A 96 2.27 -0.53 -11.86
N TRP A 97 1.84 -1.39 -12.79
CA TRP A 97 1.31 -2.72 -12.47
C TRP A 97 2.25 -3.81 -12.98
N GLU A 98 2.46 -4.83 -12.16
CA GLU A 98 3.32 -5.98 -12.47
C GLU A 98 2.51 -7.28 -12.43
N PRO A 99 2.69 -8.18 -13.41
CA PRO A 99 2.07 -9.50 -13.40
C PRO A 99 2.83 -10.49 -12.51
N VAL A 100 2.08 -11.37 -11.86
CA VAL A 100 2.55 -12.56 -11.17
C VAL A 100 1.96 -13.76 -11.93
N PRO A 101 2.75 -14.45 -12.77
CA PRO A 101 2.27 -15.59 -13.54
C PRO A 101 1.76 -16.70 -12.62
N VAL A 102 0.66 -17.33 -13.02
CA VAL A 102 0.11 -18.49 -12.31
C VAL A 102 0.90 -19.73 -12.71
N SER A 103 1.55 -20.37 -11.72
CA SER A 103 2.30 -21.60 -11.97
C SER A 103 1.38 -22.69 -12.56
N GLY A 104 1.76 -23.23 -13.71
CA GLY A 104 1.03 -24.31 -14.38
C GLY A 104 -0.15 -23.87 -15.26
N VAL A 105 -0.32 -22.56 -15.51
CA VAL A 105 -1.34 -22.03 -16.43
C VAL A 105 -0.67 -21.08 -17.42
N GLU A 106 -0.91 -21.29 -18.72
CA GLU A 106 -0.18 -20.60 -19.80
C GLU A 106 -0.54 -19.11 -19.90
N ASP A 107 -1.81 -18.76 -19.72
CA ASP A 107 -2.35 -17.40 -19.93
C ASP A 107 -3.10 -16.85 -18.69
N ALA A 108 -2.52 -17.01 -17.50
CA ALA A 108 -3.09 -16.45 -16.28
C ALA A 108 -2.04 -15.72 -15.45
N ALA A 109 -2.38 -14.50 -15.02
CA ALA A 109 -1.56 -13.70 -14.12
C ALA A 109 -2.45 -12.99 -13.09
N TYR A 110 -1.91 -12.84 -11.88
CA TYR A 110 -2.40 -11.88 -10.90
C TYR A 110 -1.62 -10.58 -11.02
N TYR A 111 -2.19 -9.46 -10.59
CA TYR A 111 -1.52 -8.16 -10.70
C TYR A 111 -1.39 -7.50 -9.34
N PHE A 112 -0.30 -6.74 -9.16
CA PHE A 112 -0.13 -5.84 -8.04
C PHE A 112 0.44 -4.50 -8.52
N SER A 113 0.13 -3.43 -7.80
CA SER A 113 0.67 -2.11 -8.09
C SER A 113 1.96 -1.85 -7.31
N THR A 114 2.83 -1.04 -7.89
CA THR A 114 4.07 -0.60 -7.26
C THR A 114 4.50 0.76 -7.80
N TYR A 115 5.12 1.59 -6.96
CA TYR A 115 5.79 2.83 -7.41
C TYR A 115 7.24 2.59 -7.82
N ASN A 116 7.73 1.35 -7.74
CA ASN A 116 9.13 0.98 -7.93
C ASN A 116 9.40 0.30 -9.29
N ALA A 117 8.41 0.21 -10.17
CA ALA A 117 8.55 -0.35 -11.50
C ALA A 117 7.65 0.40 -12.51
N PRO A 118 8.01 0.44 -13.80
CA PRO A 118 7.11 0.93 -14.84
C PRO A 118 5.89 0.01 -14.96
N ASP A 119 4.81 0.52 -15.55
CA ASP A 119 3.64 -0.29 -15.86
C ASP A 119 3.95 -1.30 -16.99
N LYS A 120 3.68 -2.59 -16.75
CA LYS A 120 3.90 -3.68 -17.71
C LYS A 120 2.62 -4.35 -18.16
N VAL A 121 1.45 -3.93 -17.66
CA VAL A 121 0.19 -4.62 -17.92
C VAL A 121 -0.48 -4.04 -19.17
N GLY A 122 -0.68 -4.87 -20.17
CA GLY A 122 -1.49 -4.52 -21.33
C GLY A 122 -2.97 -4.48 -20.97
N VAL A 123 -3.69 -3.45 -21.41
CA VAL A 123 -5.14 -3.33 -21.20
C VAL A 123 -5.85 -3.56 -22.53
N SER A 124 -6.79 -4.51 -22.55
CA SER A 124 -7.59 -4.79 -23.75
C SER A 124 -8.61 -3.67 -24.02
N SER A 125 -9.19 -3.64 -25.22
CA SER A 125 -10.35 -2.77 -25.53
C SER A 125 -11.71 -3.40 -25.20
N ALA A 126 -11.73 -4.60 -24.62
CA ALA A 126 -12.97 -5.28 -24.25
C ALA A 126 -13.75 -4.46 -23.21
N ARG A 127 -15.07 -4.61 -23.21
CA ARG A 127 -15.94 -4.00 -22.21
C ARG A 127 -15.64 -4.64 -20.86
N LYS A 128 -15.41 -3.80 -19.85
CA LYS A 128 -14.97 -4.22 -18.51
C LYS A 128 -15.97 -3.88 -17.42
N VAL A 129 -16.05 -4.73 -16.40
CA VAL A 129 -16.73 -4.43 -15.14
C VAL A 129 -15.79 -4.73 -13.97
N MET A 130 -15.50 -3.72 -13.15
CA MET A 130 -14.70 -3.90 -11.94
C MET A 130 -15.56 -4.38 -10.78
N VAL A 131 -15.23 -5.57 -10.25
CA VAL A 131 -15.83 -6.09 -9.02
C VAL A 131 -14.94 -5.73 -7.83
N LEU A 132 -15.47 -4.93 -6.90
CA LEU A 132 -14.75 -4.52 -5.69
C LEU A 132 -15.09 -5.47 -4.54
N GLY A 133 -14.10 -6.24 -4.07
CA GLY A 133 -14.25 -7.13 -2.92
C GLY A 133 -14.32 -6.38 -1.57
N GLY A 134 -14.66 -7.12 -0.51
CA GLY A 134 -14.83 -6.56 0.84
C GLY A 134 -13.54 -6.34 1.65
N GLY A 135 -12.40 -6.86 1.18
CA GLY A 135 -11.16 -6.90 1.98
C GLY A 135 -11.17 -8.03 3.03
N PRO A 136 -10.40 -7.91 4.13
CA PRO A 136 -10.26 -9.00 5.10
C PRO A 136 -11.57 -9.31 5.83
N ASN A 137 -11.83 -10.61 6.05
CA ASN A 137 -13.00 -11.07 6.80
C ASN A 137 -12.98 -10.54 8.25
N ARG A 138 -14.15 -10.18 8.75
CA ARG A 138 -14.38 -9.71 10.12
C ARG A 138 -15.80 -10.07 10.56
N ILE A 139 -16.09 -9.98 11.86
CA ILE A 139 -17.45 -10.23 12.37
C ILE A 139 -18.44 -9.32 11.64
N GLY A 140 -19.46 -9.90 11.01
CA GLY A 140 -20.44 -9.18 10.18
C GLY A 140 -20.03 -8.97 8.72
N GLN A 141 -18.85 -9.43 8.30
CA GLN A 141 -18.39 -9.43 6.92
C GLN A 141 -17.62 -10.72 6.64
N GLY A 142 -18.37 -11.78 6.32
CA GLY A 142 -17.85 -13.13 6.10
C GLY A 142 -17.81 -13.55 4.64
N ILE A 143 -17.75 -14.87 4.45
CA ILE A 143 -17.64 -15.53 3.15
C ILE A 143 -18.86 -15.28 2.24
N GLU A 144 -20.00 -14.90 2.82
CA GLU A 144 -21.21 -14.56 2.07
C GLU A 144 -20.98 -13.44 1.04
N PHE A 145 -20.09 -12.48 1.34
CA PHE A 145 -19.75 -11.41 0.39
C PHE A 145 -18.80 -11.87 -0.70
N ASP A 146 -17.90 -12.80 -0.38
CA ASP A 146 -17.00 -13.43 -1.36
C ASP A 146 -17.80 -14.27 -2.37
N TYR A 147 -18.78 -15.04 -1.87
CA TYR A 147 -19.73 -15.78 -2.71
C TYR A 147 -20.42 -14.88 -3.75
N CYS A 148 -20.93 -13.72 -3.33
CA CYS A 148 -21.54 -12.75 -4.24
C CYS A 148 -20.54 -12.25 -5.31
N CYS A 149 -19.30 -11.96 -4.93
CA CYS A 149 -18.27 -11.50 -5.86
C CYS A 149 -17.91 -12.57 -6.90
N VAL A 150 -17.75 -13.82 -6.45
CA VAL A 150 -17.47 -14.97 -7.33
C VAL A 150 -18.61 -15.20 -8.32
N HIS A 151 -19.85 -15.18 -7.85
CA HIS A 151 -21.03 -15.35 -8.72
C HIS A 151 -21.19 -14.21 -9.73
N ALA A 152 -20.89 -12.96 -9.33
CA ALA A 152 -20.86 -11.85 -10.26
C ALA A 152 -19.78 -12.04 -11.34
N ALA A 153 -18.57 -12.45 -10.95
CA ALA A 153 -17.49 -12.71 -11.90
C ALA A 153 -17.83 -13.85 -12.89
N PHE A 154 -18.46 -14.93 -12.41
CA PHE A 154 -18.93 -16.01 -13.29
C PHE A 154 -20.00 -15.53 -14.27
N ALA A 155 -21.01 -14.80 -13.79
CA ALA A 155 -22.06 -14.28 -14.66
C ALA A 155 -21.50 -13.30 -15.72
N LEU A 156 -20.60 -12.40 -15.35
CA LEU A 156 -19.96 -11.46 -16.28
C LEU A 156 -19.13 -12.18 -17.34
N ARG A 157 -18.37 -13.20 -16.94
CA ARG A 157 -17.59 -14.04 -17.85
C ARG A 157 -18.50 -14.78 -18.84
N ASP A 158 -19.61 -15.35 -18.35
CA ASP A 158 -20.55 -16.10 -19.19
C ASP A 158 -21.27 -15.17 -20.21
N GLU A 159 -21.39 -13.88 -19.91
CA GLU A 159 -21.86 -12.82 -20.81
C GLU A 159 -20.75 -12.24 -21.72
N GLY A 160 -19.52 -12.75 -21.65
CA GLY A 160 -18.38 -12.28 -22.45
C GLY A 160 -17.87 -10.89 -22.06
N ILE A 161 -18.11 -10.46 -20.83
CA ILE A 161 -17.59 -9.20 -20.26
C ILE A 161 -16.27 -9.51 -19.52
N GLU A 162 -15.28 -8.63 -19.71
CA GLU A 162 -14.00 -8.70 -18.97
C GLU A 162 -14.12 -8.14 -17.55
#